data_AF-A0A1U8KU85-F1
#
_entry.id   AF-A0A1U8KU85-F1
#
_cell.length_a   1.000
_cell.length_b   1.000
_cell.length_c   1.000
_cell.angle_alpha   90.00
_cell.angle_beta   90.00
_cell.angle_gamma   90.00
#
_symmetry.space_group_name_H-M   'P 1'
#
loop_
_entity.id
_entity.type
_entity.pdbx_description
1 polymer ?
#
loop_
_entity_poly.entity_id
_entity_poly.type
_entity_poly.pdbx_seq_one_letter_code
_entity_poly.pdbx_strand_id
1 'polypeptide(L)'
;MLDHNNVPKLIDFGLGISLPQGQAHVEDAVIGRIGLSAPEYVTTGYLTEKADVYLFGMLLLELLGGRKLTIVERNILDTDEKHCVEIFSSFVDPRM
;
A
#
# COMPACT_ATOMS: atom_id res chain seq x y z
N MET A 1 -11.22 5.39 -10.30
CA MET A 1 -11.87 5.94 -11.52
C MET A 1 -12.74 7.13 -11.13
N LEU A 2 -13.00 8.08 -12.03
CA LEU A 2 -13.96 9.17 -11.78
C LEU A 2 -15.25 8.89 -12.57
N ASP A 3 -16.41 9.16 -11.96
CA ASP A 3 -17.68 9.13 -12.70
C ASP A 3 -17.89 10.41 -13.54
N HIS A 4 -19.04 10.51 -14.22
CA HIS A 4 -19.37 11.66 -15.08
C HIS A 4 -19.47 12.99 -14.31
N ASN A 5 -19.56 12.96 -12.97
CA ASN A 5 -19.61 14.14 -12.11
C ASN A 5 -18.26 14.39 -11.43
N ASN A 6 -17.17 13.77 -11.89
CA ASN A 6 -15.83 13.84 -11.30
C ASN A 6 -15.74 13.31 -9.86
N VAL A 7 -16.66 12.42 -9.45
CA VAL A 7 -16.61 11.81 -8.11
C VAL A 7 -15.72 10.57 -8.15
N PRO A 8 -14.72 10.45 -7.26
CA PRO A 8 -13.86 9.27 -7.21
C PRO A 8 -14.65 8.03 -6.77
N LYS A 9 -14.41 6.92 -7.48
CA LYS A 9 -14.92 5.58 -7.16
C LYS A 9 -13.76 4.63 -6.91
N LEU A 10 -13.83 3.92 -5.80
CA LEU A 10 -13.00 2.76 -5.52
C LEU A 10 -13.45 1.62 -6.45
N ILE A 11 -12.48 0.99 -7.11
CA ILE A 11 -12.68 -0.07 -8.08
C ILE A 11 -11.59 -1.13 -7.88
N ASP A 12 -11.66 -2.22 -8.65
CA ASP A 12 -10.63 -3.28 -8.67
C ASP A 12 -10.47 -4.02 -7.33
N PHE A 13 -11.57 -4.66 -6.91
CA PHE A 13 -11.59 -5.52 -5.72
C PHE A 13 -11.01 -6.92 -5.96
N GLY A 14 -10.23 -7.12 -7.03
CA GLY A 14 -9.68 -8.43 -7.39
C GLY A 14 -8.73 -9.02 -6.35
N LEU A 15 -8.13 -8.16 -5.51
CA LEU A 15 -7.28 -8.53 -4.37
C LEU A 15 -7.98 -8.31 -3.03
N GLY A 16 -9.29 -8.01 -3.02
CA GLY A 16 -10.03 -7.77 -1.79
C GLY A 16 -10.20 -9.06 -0.98
N ILE A 17 -9.95 -9.00 0.33
CA ILE A 17 -10.04 -10.14 1.24
C ILE A 17 -11.05 -9.83 2.34
N SER A 18 -11.92 -10.80 2.63
CA SER A 18 -12.88 -10.68 3.73
C SER A 18 -12.21 -11.07 5.05
N LEU A 19 -12.22 -10.17 6.02
CA LEU A 19 -11.83 -10.47 7.39
C LEU A 19 -12.94 -11.30 8.07
N PRO A 20 -12.65 -12.52 8.56
CA PRO A 20 -13.63 -13.29 9.31
C PRO A 20 -14.09 -12.54 10.56
N GLN A 21 -15.35 -12.73 10.95
CA GLN A 21 -15.93 -12.00 12.07
C GLN A 21 -15.12 -12.25 13.36
N GLY A 22 -14.69 -11.17 14.00
CA GLY A 22 -13.90 -11.23 15.24
C GLY A 22 -12.40 -11.44 15.04
N GLN A 23 -11.91 -11.53 13.79
CA GLN A 23 -10.48 -11.56 13.50
C GLN A 23 -9.95 -10.15 13.19
N ALA A 24 -8.75 -9.86 13.70
CA ALA A 24 -8.05 -8.59 13.45
C ALA A 24 -7.14 -8.63 12.20
N HIS A 25 -6.84 -9.82 11.71
CA HIS A 25 -5.98 -10.06 10.55
C HIS A 25 -6.39 -11.34 9.82
N VAL A 26 -5.94 -11.47 8.58
CA VAL A 26 -5.95 -12.72 7.80
C VAL A 26 -4.51 -13.05 7.45
N GLU A 27 -4.12 -14.32 7.62
CA GLU A 27 -2.87 -14.82 7.05
C GLU A 27 -3.05 -14.99 5.54
N ASP A 28 -2.24 -14.31 4.74
CA ASP A 28 -2.29 -14.45 3.29
C ASP A 28 -0.91 -14.29 2.66
N ALA A 29 -0.74 -14.79 1.44
CA ALA A 29 0.45 -14.52 0.65
C ALA A 29 0.60 -13.00 0.46
N VAL A 30 1.82 -12.47 0.59
CA VAL A 30 2.08 -11.06 0.29
C VAL A 30 1.83 -10.82 -1.19
N ILE A 31 0.73 -10.15 -1.52
CA ILE A 31 0.31 -9.82 -2.89
C ILE A 31 0.08 -8.31 -3.01
N GLY A 32 0.20 -7.80 -4.24
CA GLY A 32 -0.01 -6.38 -4.53
C GLY A 32 1.18 -5.74 -5.23
N ARG A 33 1.16 -4.40 -5.30
CA ARG A 33 2.18 -3.63 -5.99
C ARG A 33 3.39 -3.43 -5.07
N ILE A 34 4.55 -3.93 -5.49
CA ILE A 34 5.81 -3.79 -4.76
C ILE A 34 6.08 -2.32 -4.41
N GLY A 35 6.47 -2.05 -3.16
CA GLY A 35 6.71 -0.70 -2.65
C GLY A 35 5.45 0.08 -2.22
N LEU A 36 4.26 -0.52 -2.31
CA LEU A 36 3.00 0.03 -1.81
C LEU A 36 2.33 -0.85 -0.75
N SER A 37 2.86 -2.05 -0.52
CA SER A 37 2.42 -2.92 0.57
C SER A 37 2.83 -2.32 1.92
N ALA A 38 1.95 -2.45 2.91
CA ALA A 38 2.24 -1.98 4.26
C ALA A 38 3.42 -2.76 4.86
N PRO A 39 4.35 -2.09 5.56
CA PRO A 39 5.57 -2.71 6.07
C PRO A 39 5.28 -3.93 6.96
N GLU A 40 4.27 -3.83 7.83
CA GLU A 40 3.85 -4.92 8.70
C GLU A 40 3.34 -6.14 7.93
N TYR A 41 2.67 -5.93 6.79
CA TYR A 41 2.15 -7.01 5.95
C TYR A 41 3.30 -7.75 5.25
N VAL A 42 4.31 -7.01 4.76
CA VAL A 42 5.51 -7.59 4.14
C VAL A 42 6.31 -8.41 5.15
N THR A 43 6.44 -7.94 6.39
CA THR A 43 7.21 -8.63 7.43
C THR A 43 6.48 -9.87 7.98
N THR A 44 5.16 -9.78 8.19
CA THR A 44 4.43 -10.81 8.95
C THR A 44 3.61 -11.75 8.08
N GLY A 45 3.25 -11.36 6.85
CA GLY A 45 2.23 -12.06 6.06
C GLY A 45 0.81 -11.91 6.60
N TYR A 46 0.61 -11.08 7.64
CA TYR A 46 -0.71 -10.81 8.20
C TYR A 46 -1.29 -9.55 7.57
N LEU A 47 -2.34 -9.73 6.78
CA LEU A 47 -3.08 -8.64 6.20
C LEU A 47 -4.12 -8.14 7.19
N THR A 48 -4.16 -6.82 7.38
CA THR A 48 -5.18 -6.13 8.19
C THR A 48 -5.77 -4.99 7.40
N GLU A 49 -6.89 -4.45 7.88
CA GLU A 49 -7.46 -3.19 7.41
C GLU A 49 -6.49 -1.98 7.51
N LYS A 50 -5.39 -2.08 8.28
CA LYS A 50 -4.35 -1.03 8.33
C LYS A 50 -3.50 -0.97 7.06
N ALA A 51 -3.43 -2.06 6.29
CA ALA A 51 -2.73 -2.05 5.01
C ALA A 51 -3.37 -1.05 4.02
N ASP A 52 -4.70 -1.00 3.98
CA ASP A 52 -5.44 -0.04 3.15
C ASP A 52 -5.24 1.41 3.64
N VAL A 53 -5.13 1.61 4.97
CA VAL A 53 -4.86 2.94 5.55
C VAL A 53 -3.46 3.43 5.15
N TYR A 54 -2.46 2.56 5.23
CA TYR A 54 -1.10 2.88 4.77
C TYR A 54 -1.09 3.25 3.29
N LEU A 55 -1.70 2.41 2.44
CA LEU A 55 -1.75 2.63 1.00
C LEU A 55 -2.50 3.92 0.64
N PHE A 56 -3.59 4.22 1.34
CA PHE A 56 -4.31 5.48 1.17
C PHE A 56 -3.43 6.69 1.55
N GLY A 57 -2.62 6.59 2.61
CA GLY A 57 -1.64 7.60 2.97
C GLY A 57 -0.60 7.84 1.87
N MET A 58 -0.05 6.77 1.30
CA MET A 58 0.87 6.84 0.15
C MET A 58 0.22 7.50 -1.07
N LEU A 59 -1.05 7.16 -1.37
CA LEU A 59 -1.82 7.81 -2.44
C LEU A 59 -1.98 9.32 -2.19
N LEU A 60 -2.30 9.74 -0.97
CA LEU A 60 -2.41 11.15 -0.63
C LEU A 60 -1.07 11.88 -0.79
N LEU A 61 0.03 11.24 -0.38
CA LEU A 61 1.37 11.78 -0.59
C LEU A 61 1.65 11.97 -2.09
N GLU A 62 1.41 10.97 -2.92
CA GLU A 62 1.57 11.07 -4.37
C GLU A 62 0.74 12.20 -4.98
N LEU A 63 -0.54 12.31 -4.60
CA LEU A 63 -1.46 13.33 -5.09
C LEU A 63 -1.05 14.75 -4.67
N LEU A 64 -0.75 14.95 -3.38
CA LEU A 64 -0.44 16.27 -2.82
C LEU A 64 0.99 16.71 -3.14
N GLY A 65 1.92 15.76 -3.23
CA GLY A 65 3.31 15.99 -3.61
C GLY A 65 3.49 16.25 -5.10
N GLY A 66 2.50 15.93 -5.94
CA GLY A 66 2.54 16.16 -7.38
C GLY A 66 3.66 15.37 -8.10
N ARG A 67 4.21 14.35 -7.45
CA ARG A 67 5.32 13.52 -7.96
C ARG A 67 4.96 12.06 -7.78
N LYS A 68 5.23 11.27 -8.82
CA LYS A 68 4.93 9.84 -8.83
C LYS A 68 5.77 9.11 -7.81
N LEU A 69 5.17 8.18 -7.06
CA LEU A 69 5.94 7.27 -6.21
C LEU A 69 6.81 6.37 -7.08
N THR A 70 8.12 6.34 -6.84
CA THR A 70 9.05 5.47 -7.56
C THR A 70 8.83 4.04 -7.11
N ILE A 71 7.92 3.36 -7.81
CA ILE A 71 7.68 1.93 -7.64
C ILE A 71 8.86 1.19 -8.25
N VAL A 72 9.71 0.61 -7.40
CA VAL A 72 10.81 -0.23 -7.85
C VAL A 72 10.21 -1.59 -8.21
N GLU A 73 10.30 -2.00 -9.47
CA GLU A 73 9.99 -3.37 -9.88
C GLU A 73 11.06 -4.31 -9.32
N ARG A 74 10.86 -4.76 -8.09
CA ARG A 74 11.61 -5.87 -7.47
C ARG A 74 10.66 -7.03 -7.24
N ASN A 75 11.19 -8.24 -7.12
CA ASN A 75 10.35 -9.35 -6.67
C ASN A 75 9.81 -9.04 -5.27
N ILE A 76 8.58 -9.48 -4.97
CA ILE A 76 8.00 -9.40 -3.63
C ILE A 76 8.93 -10.04 -2.59
N LEU A 77 9.68 -11.07 -3.01
CA LEU A 77 10.70 -11.77 -2.22
C LEU A 77 11.90 -10.89 -1.81
N ASP A 78 12.17 -9.81 -2.54
CA ASP A 78 13.28 -8.89 -2.26
C ASP A 78 12.83 -7.64 -1.49
N THR A 79 11.53 -7.54 -1.17
CA THR A 79 10.96 -6.39 -0.47
C THR A 79 10.89 -6.72 1.02
N ASP A 80 11.54 -5.89 1.84
CA ASP A 80 11.42 -5.95 3.29
C ASP A 80 10.76 -4.67 3.85
N GLU A 81 10.46 -4.66 5.14
CA GLU A 81 9.88 -3.51 5.83
C GLU A 81 10.76 -2.25 5.72
N LYS A 82 12.09 -2.40 5.74
CA LYS A 82 13.01 -1.24 5.63
C LYS A 82 12.81 -0.53 4.31
N HIS A 83 12.65 -1.28 3.23
CA HIS A 83 12.42 -0.69 1.91
C HIS A 83 11.10 0.10 1.84
N CYS A 84 10.03 -0.42 2.47
CA CYS A 84 8.75 0.28 2.55
C CYS A 84 8.88 1.63 3.29
N VAL A 85 9.67 1.65 4.37
CA VAL A 85 9.96 2.85 5.16
C VAL A 85 10.87 3.83 4.40
N GLU A 86 11.84 3.34 3.63
CA GLU A 86 12.71 4.17 2.79
C GLU A 86 11.93 4.92 1.72
N ILE A 87 11.00 4.24 1.02
CA ILE A 87 10.14 4.88 0.03
C ILE A 87 9.32 6.00 0.68
N PHE A 88 8.67 5.71 1.81
CA PHE A 88 7.93 6.72 2.56
C PHE A 88 8.82 7.91 2.96
N SER A 89 10.00 7.63 3.52
CA SER A 89 10.94 8.65 4.00
C SER A 89 11.45 9.54 2.86
N SER A 90 11.81 8.96 1.72
CA SER A 90 12.23 9.71 0.52
C SER A 90 11.16 10.68 0.02
N PHE A 91 9.89 10.34 0.28
CA PHE A 91 8.77 11.16 -0.13
C PHE A 91 8.44 12.27 0.87
N VAL A 92 8.59 12.02 2.17
CA VAL A 92 8.28 13.00 3.22
C VAL A 92 9.44 13.96 3.44
N ASP A 93 10.68 13.46 3.44
CA ASP A 93 11.89 14.24 3.57
C ASP A 93 12.88 13.92 2.44
N PRO A 94 12.90 14.72 1.36
CA PRO A 94 13.79 14.50 0.22
C PRO A 94 15.27 14.79 0.52
N ARG A 95 15.64 15.11 1.77
CA ARG A 95 17.04 15.39 2.18
C ARG A 95 17.72 14.21 2.87
N MET A 96 17.00 13.10 3.11
CA MET A 96 17.59 11.84 3.60
C MET A 96 18.30 11.08 2.49
#